data_AF-A0A848FE84-F1
#
_entry.id   AF-A0A848FE84-F1
#
_cell.length_a   1.000
_cell.length_b   1.000
_cell.length_c   1.000
_cell.angle_alpha   90.00
_cell.angle_beta   90.00
_cell.angle_gamma   90.00
#
_symmetry.space_group_name_H-M   'P 1'
#
loop_
_entity.id
_entity.type
_entity.pdbx_description
1 polymer ?
#
loop_
_entity_poly.entity_id
_entity_poly.type
_entity_poly.pdbx_seq_one_letter_code
_entity_poly.pdbx_strand_id
1 'polypeptide(L)'
;MTKPQLPAQALRTEVEQRLRLVPILRAALEQDAAFDLCVGSPWLHERDGRGRNWNISGFRSGFVFWPQCQEEFRVIVDRLRAHYDIS
;
A
#
# COMPACT_ATOMS: atom_id res chain seq x y z
N MET A 1 14.58 -0.65 -18.29
CA MET A 1 13.48 0.31 -18.53
C MET A 1 13.35 1.19 -17.30
N THR A 2 13.28 2.50 -17.47
CA THR A 2 13.09 3.46 -16.36
C THR A 2 11.60 3.43 -15.96
N LYS A 3 11.31 3.19 -14.67
CA LYS A 3 9.93 3.20 -14.19
C LYS A 3 9.42 4.64 -14.12
N PRO A 4 8.13 4.90 -14.41
CA PRO A 4 7.52 6.19 -14.10
C PRO A 4 7.69 6.51 -12.61
N GLN A 5 8.00 7.78 -12.32
CA GLN A 5 8.16 8.25 -10.95
C GLN A 5 6.86 8.85 -10.44
N LEU A 6 6.52 8.53 -9.20
CA LEU A 6 5.36 9.09 -8.51
C LEU A 6 5.79 9.73 -7.19
N PRO A 7 5.18 10.86 -6.79
CA PRO A 7 5.40 11.43 -5.47
C PRO A 7 4.89 10.46 -4.39
N ALA A 8 5.50 10.51 -3.20
CA ALA A 8 5.15 9.66 -2.06
C ALA A 8 3.64 9.63 -1.78
N GLN A 9 2.97 10.79 -1.87
CA GLN A 9 1.53 10.91 -1.66
C GLN A 9 0.71 10.16 -2.73
N ALA A 10 1.14 10.19 -4.00
CA ALA A 10 0.46 9.44 -5.05
C ALA A 10 0.61 7.93 -4.84
N LEU A 11 1.82 7.45 -4.52
CA LEU A 11 2.05 6.04 -4.19
C LEU A 11 1.22 5.59 -2.98
N ARG A 12 1.12 6.42 -1.94
CA ARG A 12 0.26 6.16 -0.78
C ARG A 12 -1.19 6.00 -1.21
N THR A 13 -1.71 6.92 -2.01
CA THR A 13 -3.08 6.88 -2.54
C THR A 13 -3.32 5.61 -3.36
N GLU A 14 -2.39 5.21 -4.23
CA GLU A 14 -2.50 3.99 -5.03
C GLU A 14 -2.55 2.71 -4.16
N VAL A 15 -1.76 2.67 -3.08
CA VAL A 15 -1.81 1.57 -2.11
C VAL A 15 -3.16 1.54 -1.39
N GLU A 16 -3.63 2.70 -0.91
CA GLU A 16 -4.90 2.81 -0.19
C GLU A 16 -6.10 2.42 -1.05
N GLN A 17 -6.16 2.91 -2.29
CA GLN A 17 -7.24 2.56 -3.22
C GLN A 17 -7.30 1.06 -3.48
N ARG A 18 -6.16 0.39 -3.65
CA ARG A 18 -6.11 -1.08 -3.83
C ARG A 18 -6.49 -1.83 -2.57
N LEU A 19 -6.08 -1.36 -1.38
CA LEU A 19 -6.50 -1.96 -0.10
C LEU A 19 -8.01 -1.84 0.11
N ARG A 20 -8.63 -0.72 -0.26
CA ARG A 20 -10.09 -0.55 -0.20
C ARG A 20 -10.87 -1.53 -1.07
N LEU A 21 -10.22 -2.17 -2.05
CA LEU A 21 -10.81 -3.20 -2.89
C LEU A 21 -10.61 -4.63 -2.37
N VAL A 22 -9.76 -4.82 -1.35
CA VAL A 22 -9.61 -6.13 -0.69
C VAL A 22 -10.96 -6.51 -0.07
N PRO A 23 -11.55 -7.67 -0.39
CA PRO A 23 -12.94 -7.98 -0.06
C PRO A 23 -13.29 -7.78 1.42
N ILE A 24 -12.37 -8.14 2.30
CA ILE A 24 -12.59 -8.08 3.74
C ILE A 24 -12.51 -6.66 4.31
N LEU A 25 -11.62 -5.82 3.76
CA LEU A 25 -11.52 -4.40 4.12
C LEU A 25 -12.68 -3.61 3.53
N ARG A 26 -13.07 -3.96 2.29
CA ARG A 26 -14.24 -3.40 1.63
C ARG A 26 -15.52 -3.67 2.43
N ALA A 27 -15.74 -4.91 2.83
CA ALA A 27 -16.90 -5.27 3.65
C ALA A 27 -16.92 -4.50 4.98
N ALA A 28 -15.77 -4.32 5.63
CA ALA A 28 -15.67 -3.54 6.87
C ALA A 28 -16.00 -2.05 6.66
N LEU A 29 -15.44 -1.44 5.61
CA LEU A 29 -15.73 -0.05 5.21
C LEU A 29 -17.21 0.16 4.86
N GLU A 30 -17.86 -0.85 4.28
CA GLU A 30 -19.29 -0.80 3.92
C GLU A 30 -20.21 -1.01 5.13
N GLN A 31 -19.77 -1.80 6.13
CA GLN A 31 -20.57 -2.14 7.32
C GLN A 31 -20.46 -1.12 8.45
N ASP A 32 -19.30 -0.47 8.59
CA ASP A 32 -19.02 0.47 9.68
C ASP A 32 -18.46 1.80 9.14
N ALA A 33 -19.26 2.86 9.24
CA ALA A 33 -18.86 4.20 8.83
C ALA A 33 -17.73 4.80 9.68
N ALA A 34 -17.50 4.27 10.88
CA ALA A 34 -16.38 4.65 11.74
C ALA A 34 -15.11 3.83 11.43
N PHE A 35 -15.18 2.85 10.53
CA PHE A 35 -14.03 2.05 10.14
C PHE A 35 -12.99 2.92 9.42
N ASP A 36 -11.84 3.10 10.08
CA ASP A 36 -10.71 3.84 9.51
C ASP A 36 -9.74 2.90 8.80
N LEU A 37 -9.19 3.36 7.67
CA LEU A 37 -8.10 2.71 6.93
C LEU A 37 -7.03 3.75 6.65
N CYS A 38 -5.90 3.62 7.34
CA CYS A 38 -4.81 4.58 7.28
C CYS A 38 -3.54 3.91 6.76
N VAL A 39 -3.12 4.25 5.54
CA VAL A 39 -1.89 3.75 4.94
C VAL A 39 -0.70 4.62 5.36
N GLY A 40 0.42 4.00 5.73
CA GLY A 40 1.65 4.70 6.08
C GLY A 40 2.23 5.52 4.91
N SER A 41 3.22 6.35 5.20
CA SER A 41 3.92 7.09 4.14
C SER A 41 4.98 6.21 3.47
N PRO A 42 5.00 6.12 2.13
CA PRO A 42 6.13 5.57 1.40
C PRO A 42 7.42 6.34 1.68
N TRP A 43 8.54 5.64 1.78
CA TRP A 43 9.87 6.27 1.88
C TRP A 43 10.80 5.78 0.77
N LEU A 44 11.69 6.68 0.38
CA LEU A 44 12.79 6.42 -0.54
C LEU A 44 13.87 5.59 0.15
N HIS A 45 14.46 4.65 -0.59
CA HIS A 45 15.68 3.96 -0.22
C HIS A 45 16.56 3.75 -1.45
N GLU A 46 17.83 3.40 -1.23
CA GLU A 46 18.74 3.05 -2.33
C GLU A 46 18.17 1.88 -3.14
N ARG A 47 18.30 1.95 -4.46
CA ARG A 47 17.73 0.93 -5.35
C ARG A 47 18.31 -0.44 -5.01
N ASP A 48 17.43 -1.36 -4.62
CA ASP A 48 17.84 -2.70 -4.22
C ASP A 48 18.15 -3.61 -5.41
N GLY A 49 18.65 -4.83 -5.15
CA GLY A 49 18.93 -5.84 -6.18
C GLY A 49 17.71 -6.32 -6.97
N ARG A 50 16.49 -5.90 -6.60
CA ARG A 50 15.25 -6.14 -7.36
C ARG A 50 14.79 -4.90 -8.14
N GLY A 51 15.62 -3.85 -8.18
CA GLY A 51 15.34 -2.62 -8.89
C GLY A 51 14.23 -1.78 -8.26
N ARG A 52 13.99 -1.88 -6.94
CA ARG A 52 12.98 -1.09 -6.21
C ARG A 52 13.68 0.03 -5.44
N ASN A 53 13.14 1.25 -5.45
CA ASN A 53 13.73 2.38 -4.72
C ASN A 53 12.84 2.93 -3.58
N TRP A 54 11.77 2.22 -3.23
CA TRP A 54 10.87 2.67 -2.18
C TRP A 54 10.16 1.52 -1.49
N ASN A 55 9.70 1.79 -0.27
CA ASN A 55 8.89 0.85 0.50
C ASN A 55 7.89 1.58 1.41
N ILE A 56 6.99 0.81 2.02
CA ILE A 56 5.98 1.27 2.98
C ILE A 56 5.82 0.23 4.09
N SER A 57 5.68 0.70 5.34
CA SER A 57 5.80 -0.14 6.55
C SER A 57 4.57 -0.99 6.74
N GLY A 58 3.40 -0.41 6.48
CA GLY A 58 2.13 -1.01 6.78
C GLY A 58 0.98 -0.04 6.57
N PHE A 59 -0.17 -0.49 7.04
CA PHE A 59 -1.38 0.28 7.20
C PHE A 59 -1.95 -0.01 8.59
N ARG A 60 -2.78 0.89 9.10
CA ARG A 60 -3.64 0.68 10.25
C ARG A 60 -5.07 0.57 9.77
N SER A 61 -5.85 -0.26 10.46
CA SER A 61 -7.28 -0.39 10.24
C SER A 61 -8.01 -0.43 11.57
N GLY A 62 -9.33 -0.27 11.57
CA GLY A 62 -10.17 -0.49 12.76
C GLY A 62 -10.05 -1.90 13.39
N PHE A 63 -9.42 -2.87 12.69
CA PHE A 63 -9.12 -4.20 13.23
C PHE A 63 -7.80 -4.25 14.00
N VAL A 64 -7.78 -5.01 15.11
CA VAL A 64 -6.62 -5.18 16.00
C VAL A 64 -5.44 -5.89 15.33
N PHE A 65 -5.68 -6.95 14.54
CA PHE A 65 -4.65 -7.61 13.73
C PHE A 65 -5.25 -8.71 12.84
N TRP A 66 -5.14 -8.61 11.52
CA TRP A 66 -5.52 -9.67 10.57
C TRP A 66 -4.35 -10.00 9.61
N PRO A 67 -3.73 -11.19 9.74
CA PRO A 67 -2.60 -11.61 8.92
C PRO A 67 -2.88 -11.59 7.41
N GLN A 68 -4.09 -11.98 6.97
CA GLN A 68 -4.45 -12.05 5.56
C GLN A 68 -4.39 -10.68 4.88
N CYS A 69 -4.80 -9.61 5.59
CA CYS A 69 -4.72 -8.25 5.05
C CYS A 69 -3.26 -7.77 4.92
N GLN A 70 -2.33 -8.29 5.73
CA GLN A 70 -0.91 -7.98 5.62
C GLN A 70 -0.29 -8.63 4.39
N GLU A 71 -0.69 -9.86 4.05
CA GLU A 71 -0.25 -10.54 2.82
C GLU A 71 -0.75 -9.79 1.58
N GLU A 72 -2.05 -9.45 1.53
CA GLU A 72 -2.63 -8.66 0.44
C GLU A 72 -1.95 -7.29 0.29
N PHE A 73 -1.69 -6.61 1.42
CA PHE A 73 -0.92 -5.37 1.44
C PHE A 73 0.46 -5.54 0.80
N ARG A 74 1.20 -6.61 1.15
CA ARG A 74 2.52 -6.86 0.57
C ARG A 74 2.44 -7.15 -0.93
N VAL A 75 1.44 -7.90 -1.39
CA VAL A 75 1.20 -8.15 -2.81
C VAL A 75 0.92 -6.84 -3.56
N ILE A 76 0.06 -5.97 -3.02
CA ILE A 76 -0.24 -4.66 -3.59
C ILE A 76 1.04 -3.82 -3.73
N VAL A 77 1.84 -3.75 -2.65
CA VAL A 77 3.06 -2.95 -2.61
C VAL A 77 4.14 -3.52 -3.53
N ASP A 78 4.31 -4.84 -3.63
CA ASP A 78 5.22 -5.46 -4.60
C ASP A 78 4.80 -5.19 -6.05
N ARG A 79 3.50 -5.28 -6.36
CA ARG A 79 2.99 -4.93 -7.69
C ARG A 79 3.27 -3.47 -8.04
N LEU A 80 3.02 -2.54 -7.12
CA LEU A 80 3.31 -1.12 -7.35
C LEU A 80 4.82 -0.87 -7.52
N ARG A 81 5.67 -1.49 -6.71
CA ARG A 81 7.13 -1.40 -6.84
C ARG A 81 7.67 -1.97 -8.16
N ALA A 82 6.94 -2.88 -8.80
CA ALA A 82 7.31 -3.37 -10.13
C ALA A 82 7.08 -2.31 -11.23
N HIS A 83 6.11 -1.40 -11.03
CA HIS A 83 5.66 -0.46 -12.06
C HIS A 83 6.11 0.99 -11.82
N TYR A 84 6.33 1.38 -10.57
CA TYR A 84 6.60 2.78 -10.20
C TYR A 84 7.85 2.90 -9.32
N ASP A 85 8.60 3.97 -9.53
CA ASP A 85 9.61 4.47 -8.59
C ASP A 85 9.04 5.65 -7.79
N ILE A 86 9.59 5.91 -6.61
CA ILE A 86 9.32 7.17 -5.90
C ILE A 86 10.23 8.27 -6.43
N SER A 87 9.68 9.48 -6.58
CA SER A 87 10.41 10.73 -6.87
C SER A 87 10.87 11.42 -5.59
#